data_AF-A0A3D5E9D6-F1
#
_entry.id   AF-A0A3D5E9D6-F1
#
_cell.length_a   1.000
_cell.length_b   1.000
_cell.length_c   1.000
_cell.angle_alpha   90.00
_cell.angle_beta   90.00
_cell.angle_gamma   90.00
#
_symmetry.space_group_name_H-M   'P 1'
#
loop_
_entity.id
_entity.type
_entity.pdbx_description
1 polymer ?
#
loop_
_entity_poly.entity_id
_entity_poly.type
_entity_poly.pdbx_seq_one_letter_code
_entity_poly.pdbx_strand_id
1 'polypeptide(L)' 'MTLATDPKPDWLRVRFPVGGGYERLRDLMREQNLHTVCEEARWP' A
#
# COMPACT_ATOMS: atom_id res chain seq x y z
N MET A 1 7.33 29.81 -6.05
CA MET A 1 7.52 28.75 -7.08
C MET A 1 6.82 27.51 -6.56
N THR A 2 5.61 27.25 -7.05
CA THR A 2 4.81 26.10 -6.64
C THR A 2 5.17 24.95 -7.57
N LEU A 3 5.80 23.89 -7.04
CA LEU A 3 6.09 22.69 -7.82
C LEU A 3 4.76 21.98 -8.09
N ALA A 4 4.21 22.15 -9.29
CA ALA A 4 3.06 21.39 -9.73
C ALA A 4 3.53 19.96 -10.01
N THR A 5 3.11 19.00 -9.19
CA THR A 5 3.36 17.58 -9.41
C THR A 5 2.53 17.13 -10.60
N ASP A 6 3.17 16.78 -11.71
CA ASP A 6 2.47 16.19 -12.85
C ASP A 6 1.71 14.92 -12.40
N PRO A 7 0.45 14.74 -12.84
CA PRO A 7 -0.34 13.58 -12.45
C PRO A 7 0.32 12.28 -12.93
N LYS A 8 0.32 11.24 -12.08
CA LYS A 8 0.87 9.93 -12.45
C LYS A 8 0.14 9.37 -13.68
N PRO A 9 0.88 8.80 -14.65
CA PRO A 9 0.30 8.24 -15.87
C PRO A 9 -0.55 7.00 -15.57
N ASP A 10 -1.54 6.73 -16.42
CA ASP A 10 -2.56 5.71 -16.16
C ASP A 10 -2.01 4.29 -16.06
N TRP A 11 -0.94 3.97 -16.78
CA TRP A 11 -0.25 2.67 -16.73
C TRP A 11 0.45 2.40 -15.39
N LEU A 12 0.73 3.45 -14.61
CA LEU A 12 1.34 3.36 -13.27
C LEU A 12 0.26 3.35 -12.17
N ARG A 13 -1.02 3.49 -12.52
CA ARG A 13 -2.12 3.46 -11.57
C ARG A 13 -2.58 2.03 -11.35
N VAL A 14 -2.31 1.49 -10.17
CA VAL A 14 -2.80 0.18 -9.74
C VAL A 14 -4.00 0.37 -8.81
N ARG A 15 -4.98 -0.54 -8.86
CA ARG A 15 -6.00 -0.61 -7.81
C ARG A 15 -5.45 -1.44 -6.66
N PHE A 16 -5.60 -0.93 -5.45
CA PHE A 16 -5.28 -1.70 -4.26
C PHE A 16 -6.14 -2.97 -4.22
N PRO A 17 -5.56 -4.13 -3.88
CA PRO A 17 -6.34 -5.35 -3.66
C PRO A 17 -7.24 -5.13 -2.44
N VAL A 18 -8.50 -4.79 -2.70
CA VAL A 18 -9.55 -4.70 -1.68
C VAL A 18 -10.22 -6.06 -1.57
N GLY A 19 -10.00 -6.75 -0.45
CA GLY A 19 -10.61 -8.05 -0.18
C GLY A 19 -10.21 -8.62 1.18
N GLY A 20 -11.13 -9.38 1.78
CA GLY A 20 -10.97 -9.91 3.14
C GLY A 20 -9.79 -10.86 3.36
N GLY A 21 -9.16 -11.37 2.29
CA GLY A 21 -7.93 -12.14 2.38
C GLY A 21 -6.72 -11.32 2.81
N TYR A 22 -6.60 -10.08 2.32
CA TYR A 22 -5.53 -9.17 2.70
C TYR A 22 -5.71 -8.67 4.13
N GLU A 23 -6.94 -8.34 4.52
CA GLU A 23 -7.27 -7.92 5.89
C GLU A 23 -6.93 -9.02 6.91
N ARG A 24 -7.31 -10.27 6.64
CA ARG A 24 -7.01 -11.40 7.52
C ARG A 24 -5.50 -11.64 7.68
N LEU A 25 -4.73 -11.52 6.59
CA LEU A 25 -3.28 -11.65 6.64
C LEU A 25 -2.64 -10.49 7.43
N ARG A 26 -3.14 -9.26 7.24
CA ARG A 26 -2.67 -8.08 7.98
C ARG A 26 -2.94 -8.21 9.48
N ASP A 27 -4.11 -8.70 9.85
CA ASP A 27 -4.49 -8.88 11.25
C ASP A 27 -3.62 -9.96 11.91
N LEU A 28 -3.40 -11.10 11.24
CA LEU A 28 -2.47 -12.14 11.70
C LEU A 28 -1.04 -11.61 11.89
N MET A 29 -0.54 -10.79 10.96
CA MET A 29 0.80 -10.18 11.08
C MET A 29 0.89 -9.22 12.27
N ARG A 30 -0.18 -8.46 12.55
CA ARG A 30 -0.24 -7.52 13.69
C ARG A 30 -0.34 -8.27 15.03
N GLU A 31 -1.14 -9.32 15.10
CA GLU A 31 -1.24 -10.19 16.28
C GLU A 31 0.13 -10.77 16.66
N GLN A 32 0.92 -11.13 15.66
CA GLN A 32 2.27 -11.70 15.83
C GLN A 32 3.39 -10.66 15.90
N ASN A 33 3.06 -9.35 15.95
CA ASN A 33 4.03 -8.25 16.00
C ASN A 33 5.09 -8.28 14.87
N LEU A 34 4.69 -8.74 13.68
CA LEU A 34 5.54 -8.85 12.51
C LEU A 34 5.46 -7.58 11.66
N HIS A 35 6.61 -7.00 11.35
CA HIS A 35 6.73 -5.89 10.41
C HIS A 35 6.96 -6.41 9.00
N THR A 36 6.31 -5.81 8.01
CA THR A 36 6.55 -6.13 6.60
C THR A 36 7.20 -4.95 5.90
N VAL A 37 8.10 -5.27 4.97
CA VAL A 37 8.72 -4.28 4.08
C VAL A 37 7.66 -3.48 3.30
N CYS A 38 6.51 -4.10 3.01
CA CYS A 38 5.39 -3.45 2.35
C CYS A 38 4.78 -2.31 3.20
N GLU A 39 4.63 -2.48 4.51
CA GLU A 39 4.10 -1.45 5.41
C GLU A 39 5.10 -0.31 5.64
N GLU A 40 6.41 -0.60 5.62
CA GLU A 40 7.44 0.44 5.81
C GLU A 40 7.74 1.24 4.54
N ALA A 41 7.61 0.63 3.36
CA ALA A 41 8.00 1.24 2.09
C ALA A 41 7.03 2.33 1.58
N ARG A 42 5.99 2.70 2.36
CA ARG A 42 4.87 3.55 1.89
C ARG A 42 4.40 3.09 0.51
N TRP A 43 4.05 1.81 0.44
CA TRP A 43 3.48 1.22 -0.77
C TRP A 43 2.30 2.07 -1.26
N PRO A 44 2.25 2.41 -2.56
CA PRO A 44 1.23 3.31 -3.12
C PRO A 44 -0.14 2.66 -3.25
#